data_AF-A0A3D9LAF9-F1
#
_entry.id   AF-A0A3D9LAF9-F1
#
_cell.length_a   1.000
_cell.length_b   1.000
_cell.length_c   1.000
_cell.angle_alpha   90.00
_cell.angle_beta   90.00
_cell.angle_gamma   90.00
#
_symmetry.space_group_name_H-M   'P 1'
#
loop_
_entity.id
_entity.type
_entity.pdbx_description
1 polymer ?
#
loop_
_entity_poly.entity_id
_entity_poly.type
_entity_poly.pdbx_seq_one_letter_code
_entity_poly.pdbx_strand_id
1 'polypeptide(L)'
;MEWRPEDFSLAAYWEASRTAFEASVRSLPVRLSLPMTSREALQNAVPGRGTESAVASARHEGDRLELGLLMEHQDITVAQLLQVPGVEVQEPPAVREALYRRGAELVARNRSRTPDDREESR
;
A
#
# COMPACT_ATOMS: atom_id res chain seq x y z
N MET A 1 -4.68 21.29 40.32
CA MET A 1 -4.02 22.41 39.62
C MET A 1 -3.61 21.87 38.26
N GLU A 2 -4.41 22.14 37.24
CA GLU A 2 -4.16 21.64 35.89
C GLU A 2 -3.15 22.58 35.22
N TRP A 3 -1.91 22.14 35.11
CA TRP A 3 -0.86 22.91 34.43
C TRP A 3 -1.02 22.73 32.92
N ARG A 4 -1.57 23.74 32.24
CA ARG A 4 -1.49 23.88 30.78
C ARG A 4 -0.67 25.14 30.45
N PRO A 5 0.42 25.02 29.64
CA PRO A 5 1.17 26.18 29.16
C PRO A 5 0.28 27.15 28.38
N GLU A 6 0.54 28.45 28.49
CA GLU A 6 -0.28 29.51 27.89
C GLU A 6 -0.38 29.41 26.35
N ASP A 7 0.64 28.85 25.70
CA ASP A 7 0.71 28.65 24.24
C ASP A 7 0.33 27.23 23.78
N PHE A 8 -0.29 26.41 24.64
CA PHE A 8 -0.61 25.03 24.29
C PHE A 8 -1.73 24.95 23.24
N SER A 9 -1.37 24.69 21.99
CA SER A 9 -2.31 24.34 20.93
C SER A 9 -2.60 22.84 20.93
N LEU A 10 -3.82 22.48 21.35
CA LEU A 10 -4.30 21.11 21.30
C LEU A 10 -4.28 20.56 19.87
N ALA A 11 -4.58 21.39 18.87
CA ALA A 11 -4.55 20.99 17.46
C ALA A 11 -3.12 20.65 16.98
N ALA A 12 -2.14 21.51 17.29
CA ALA A 12 -0.74 21.26 16.93
C ALA A 12 -0.16 20.05 17.68
N TYR A 13 -0.55 19.88 18.95
CA TYR A 13 -0.15 18.72 19.75
C TYR A 13 -0.73 17.41 19.19
N TRP A 14 -2.01 17.41 18.78
CA TRP A 14 -2.63 16.24 18.14
C TRP A 14 -2.01 15.93 16.78
N GLU A 15 -1.74 16.94 15.96
CA GLU A 15 -1.08 16.78 14.66
C GLU A 15 0.31 16.15 14.85
N ALA A 16 1.14 16.70 15.74
CA ALA A 16 2.46 16.17 16.04
C ALA A 16 2.41 14.74 16.60
N SER A 17 1.50 14.47 17.54
CA SER A 17 1.33 13.13 18.12
C SER A 17 0.86 12.10 17.09
N ARG A 18 -0.04 12.52 16.19
CA ARG A 18 -0.51 11.69 15.07
C ARG A 18 0.62 11.40 14.09
N THR A 19 1.42 12.39 13.70
CA THR A 19 2.59 12.17 12.83
C THR A 19 3.62 11.23 13.46
N ALA A 20 3.89 11.39 14.76
CA ALA A 20 4.81 10.51 15.49
C ALA A 20 4.30 9.06 15.55
N PHE A 21 2.99 8.87 15.73
CA PHE A 21 2.36 7.55 15.71
C PHE A 21 2.35 6.92 14.31
N GLU A 22 1.96 7.68 13.27
CA GLU A 22 1.99 7.19 11.88
C GLU A 22 3.42 6.74 11.48
N ALA A 23 4.45 7.46 11.93
CA ALA A 23 5.84 7.09 11.72
C ALA A 23 6.28 5.83 12.48
N SER A 24 5.75 5.58 13.68
CA SER A 24 6.09 4.38 14.46
C SER A 24 5.45 3.10 13.93
N VAL A 25 4.29 3.21 13.27
CA VAL A 25 3.58 2.09 12.63
C VAL A 25 4.17 1.76 11.25
N ARG A 26 4.68 2.76 10.52
CA ARG A 26 5.27 2.60 9.18
C ARG A 26 6.76 2.26 9.25
N SER A 27 7.09 1.04 9.62
CA SER A 27 8.49 0.59 9.80
C SER A 27 9.01 -0.36 8.71
N LEU A 28 8.17 -0.80 7.76
CA LEU A 28 8.53 -1.78 6.75
C LEU A 28 8.92 -1.07 5.44
N PRO A 29 10.21 -1.03 5.06
CA PRO A 29 10.61 -0.46 3.78
C PRO A 29 10.20 -1.39 2.63
N VAL A 30 9.46 -0.85 1.66
CA VAL A 30 8.99 -1.56 0.47
C VAL A 30 9.39 -0.78 -0.78
N ARG A 31 10.02 -1.46 -1.74
CA ARG A 31 10.34 -0.91 -3.06
C ARG A 31 9.32 -1.41 -4.08
N LEU A 32 8.71 -0.47 -4.79
CA LEU A 32 7.60 -0.71 -5.70
C LEU A 32 7.95 -0.23 -7.11
N SER A 33 7.41 -0.93 -8.09
CA SER A 33 7.29 -0.45 -9.47
C SER A 33 5.82 -0.53 -9.89
N LEU A 34 5.26 0.53 -10.46
CA LEU A 34 3.87 0.55 -10.92
C LEU A 34 3.69 1.37 -12.20
N PRO A 35 2.64 1.13 -13.01
CA PRO A 35 2.32 1.99 -14.13
C PRO A 35 2.05 3.43 -13.68
N MET A 36 2.45 4.41 -14.50
CA MET A 36 2.13 5.83 -14.29
C MET A 36 0.63 6.07 -14.09
N THR A 37 -0.22 5.31 -14.78
CA THR A 37 -1.69 5.37 -14.70
C THR A 37 -2.24 4.92 -13.35
N SER A 38 -1.46 4.21 -12.54
CA SER A 38 -1.85 3.69 -11.23
C SER A 38 -1.40 4.58 -10.08
N ARG A 39 -0.80 5.74 -10.37
CA ARG A 39 -0.36 6.73 -9.37
C ARG A 39 -1.48 7.13 -8.42
N GLU A 40 -2.66 7.49 -8.94
CA GLU A 40 -3.79 7.92 -8.10
C GLU A 40 -4.33 6.76 -7.25
N ALA A 41 -4.38 5.55 -7.81
CA ALA A 41 -4.77 4.35 -7.08
C ALA A 41 -3.83 4.08 -5.90
N LEU A 42 -2.51 4.27 -6.08
CA LEU A 42 -1.55 4.16 -4.98
C LEU A 42 -1.78 5.20 -3.88
N GLN A 43 -2.01 6.46 -4.25
CA GLN A 43 -2.27 7.54 -3.28
C GLN A 43 -3.56 7.30 -2.48
N ASN A 44 -4.58 6.73 -3.12
CA ASN A 44 -5.83 6.35 -2.46
C ASN A 44 -5.68 5.12 -1.57
N ALA A 45 -4.92 4.11 -2.00
CA ALA A 45 -4.71 2.88 -1.24
C ALA A 45 -3.79 3.07 -0.01
N VAL A 46 -2.81 3.97 -0.13
CA VAL A 46 -1.83 4.29 0.93
C VAL A 46 -1.81 5.81 1.14
N PRO A 47 -2.82 6.39 1.80
CA PRO A 47 -2.89 7.84 1.99
C PRO A 47 -1.80 8.33 2.94
N GLY A 48 -1.38 9.58 2.76
CA GLY A 48 -0.52 10.30 3.68
C GLY A 48 0.73 10.91 3.05
N ARG A 49 1.35 11.82 3.79
CA ARG A 49 2.49 12.65 3.34
C ARG A 49 3.65 11.84 2.79
N GLY A 50 3.97 10.70 3.43
CA GLY A 50 5.05 9.83 2.96
C GLY A 50 4.84 9.32 1.53
N THR A 51 3.60 8.95 1.19
CA THR A 51 3.23 8.52 -0.17
C THR A 51 3.26 9.68 -1.15
N GLU A 52 2.73 10.84 -0.77
CA GLU A 52 2.78 12.06 -1.59
C GLU A 52 4.21 12.44 -1.95
N SER A 53 5.11 12.46 -0.97
CA SER A 53 6.52 12.78 -1.16
C SER A 53 7.24 11.75 -2.02
N ALA A 54 7.02 10.45 -1.77
CA ALA A 54 7.67 9.40 -2.54
C ALA A 54 7.20 9.33 -4.00
N VAL A 55 5.92 9.62 -4.26
CA VAL A 55 5.39 9.75 -5.63
C VAL A 55 5.99 10.98 -6.33
N ALA A 56 6.15 12.09 -5.61
CA ALA A 56 6.74 13.30 -6.17
C ALA A 56 8.24 13.16 -6.50
N SER A 57 8.97 12.30 -5.77
CA SER A 57 10.40 12.03 -5.98
C SER A 57 10.69 10.70 -6.69
N ALA A 58 9.66 10.01 -7.19
CA ALA A 58 9.77 8.72 -7.83
C ALA A 58 10.68 8.75 -9.06
N ARG A 59 11.42 7.65 -9.29
CA ARG A 59 12.19 7.47 -10.51
C ARG A 59 11.24 7.03 -11.62
N HIS A 60 11.40 7.62 -12.80
CA HIS A 60 10.64 7.22 -13.99
C HIS A 60 11.48 6.27 -14.85
N GLU A 61 10.90 5.13 -15.21
CA GLU A 61 11.49 4.17 -16.15
C GLU A 61 10.44 3.81 -17.20
N GLY A 62 10.54 4.42 -18.38
CA GLY A 62 9.53 4.28 -19.42
C GLY A 62 8.16 4.76 -18.95
N ASP A 63 7.17 3.87 -18.95
CA ASP A 63 5.80 4.10 -18.51
C ASP A 63 5.56 3.74 -17.03
N ARG A 64 6.62 3.45 -16.27
CA ARG A 64 6.55 3.03 -14.86
C ARG A 64 7.17 4.05 -13.91
N LEU A 65 6.61 4.08 -12.71
CA LEU A 65 7.12 4.76 -11.53
C LEU A 65 7.80 3.75 -10.62
N GLU A 66 9.00 4.06 -10.16
CA GLU A 66 9.67 3.35 -9.10
C GLU A 66 9.83 4.24 -7.87
N LEU A 67 9.46 3.70 -6.71
CA LEU A 67 9.60 4.41 -5.45
C LEU A 67 9.77 3.47 -4.26
N GLY A 68 10.33 4.01 -3.18
CA GLY A 68 10.35 3.39 -1.87
C GLY A 68 9.28 3.98 -0.97
N LEU A 69 8.57 3.14 -0.23
CA LEU A 69 7.63 3.55 0.81
C LEU A 69 7.95 2.85 2.12
N LEU A 70 7.84 3.59 3.22
CA LEU A 70 7.69 2.98 4.53
C LEU A 70 6.23 2.61 4.71
N MET A 71 5.97 1.32 4.76
CA MET A 71 4.65 0.73 4.94
C MET A 71 4.52 0.13 6.34
N GLU A 72 3.28 -0.23 6.68
CA GLU A 72 2.95 -0.84 7.97
C GLU A 72 3.32 -2.33 7.98
N HIS A 73 2.67 -3.11 8.86
CA HIS A 73 2.86 -4.56 8.92
C HIS A 73 2.58 -5.24 7.56
N GLN A 74 3.22 -6.38 7.32
CA GLN A 74 3.17 -7.08 6.03
C GLN A 74 1.74 -7.32 5.51
N ASP A 75 0.82 -7.74 6.37
CA ASP A 75 -0.55 -8.08 5.95
C ASP A 75 -1.34 -6.84 5.51
N ILE A 76 -1.14 -5.70 6.19
CA ILE A 76 -1.74 -4.41 5.83
C ILE A 76 -1.17 -3.95 4.49
N THR A 77 0.15 -4.05 4.34
CA THR A 77 0.85 -3.75 3.08
C THR A 77 0.27 -4.52 1.91
N VAL A 78 0.10 -5.84 2.05
CA VAL A 78 -0.46 -6.69 1.00
C VAL A 78 -1.90 -6.28 0.66
N ALA A 79 -2.74 -6.04 1.66
CA ALA A 79 -4.13 -5.62 1.44
C ALA A 79 -4.24 -4.26 0.73
N GLN A 80 -3.34 -3.32 1.03
CA GLN A 80 -3.26 -2.02 0.36
C GLN A 80 -2.79 -2.18 -1.10
N LEU A 81 -1.70 -2.92 -1.33
CA LEU A 81 -1.12 -3.07 -2.66
C LEU A 81 -2.02 -3.82 -3.64
N LEU A 82 -2.87 -4.74 -3.18
CA LEU A 82 -3.88 -5.40 -4.03
C LEU A 82 -4.88 -4.42 -4.67
N GLN A 83 -5.03 -3.22 -4.12
CA GLN A 83 -5.91 -2.19 -4.67
C GLN A 83 -5.25 -1.39 -5.79
N VAL A 84 -3.94 -1.56 -6.02
CA VAL A 84 -3.15 -0.79 -6.99
C VAL A 84 -2.91 -1.64 -8.25
N PRO A 85 -3.53 -1.31 -9.39
CA PRO A 85 -3.37 -2.09 -10.61
C PRO A 85 -1.91 -2.12 -11.10
N GLY A 86 -1.45 -3.27 -11.57
CA GLY A 86 -0.12 -3.42 -12.20
C GLY A 86 1.07 -3.18 -11.27
N VAL A 87 0.85 -3.03 -9.96
CA VAL A 87 1.92 -2.88 -8.98
C VAL A 87 2.78 -4.14 -8.91
N GLU A 88 4.08 -3.92 -8.79
CA GLU A 88 5.08 -4.93 -8.56
C GLU A 88 5.88 -4.56 -7.32
N VAL A 89 6.05 -5.53 -6.43
CA VAL A 89 6.92 -5.39 -5.25
C VAL A 89 8.30 -5.91 -5.64
N GLN A 90 9.30 -5.04 -5.65
CA GLN A 90 10.69 -5.41 -5.90
C GLN A 90 11.36 -5.90 -4.61
N GLU A 91 11.11 -5.22 -3.49
CA GLU A 91 11.62 -5.57 -2.14
C GLU A 91 10.58 -5.22 -1.07
N PRO A 92 10.53 -5.95 0.07
CA PRO A 92 11.28 -7.16 0.36
C PRO A 92 10.63 -8.42 -0.26
N PRO A 93 11.39 -9.50 -0.48
CA PRO A 93 10.84 -10.74 -1.06
C PRO A 93 9.65 -11.32 -0.30
N ALA A 94 9.60 -11.16 1.02
CA ALA A 94 8.50 -11.62 1.85
C ALA A 94 7.16 -10.96 1.49
N VAL A 95 7.15 -9.64 1.24
CA VAL A 95 5.95 -8.91 0.81
C VAL A 95 5.54 -9.34 -0.60
N ARG A 96 6.50 -9.49 -1.51
CA ARG A 96 6.25 -9.98 -2.87
C ARG A 96 5.60 -11.36 -2.87
N GLU A 97 6.13 -12.28 -2.08
CA GLU A 97 5.60 -13.65 -1.93
C GLU A 97 4.18 -13.65 -1.32
N ALA A 98 3.96 -12.84 -0.28
CA ALA A 98 2.64 -12.71 0.33
C ALA A 98 1.60 -12.12 -0.65
N LEU A 99 2.00 -11.11 -1.43
CA LEU A 99 1.15 -10.52 -2.48
C LEU A 99 0.83 -11.54 -3.58
N TYR A 100 1.83 -12.30 -4.03
CA TYR A 100 1.65 -13.38 -5.00
C TYR A 100 0.64 -14.43 -4.51
N ARG A 101 0.83 -14.94 -3.29
CA ARG A 101 -0.07 -15.93 -2.68
C ARG A 101 -1.50 -15.41 -2.62
N ARG A 102 -1.68 -14.17 -2.17
CA ARG A 102 -3.00 -13.56 -2.05
C ARG A 102 -3.66 -13.34 -3.41
N GLY A 103 -2.90 -12.92 -4.41
CA GLY A 103 -3.37 -12.83 -5.80
C GLY A 103 -3.77 -14.18 -6.38
N ALA A 104 -2.98 -15.23 -6.14
CA ALA A 104 -3.28 -16.59 -6.59
C ALA A 104 -4.57 -17.13 -5.98
N GLU A 105 -4.82 -16.88 -4.69
CA GLU A 105 -6.09 -17.23 -4.03
C GLU A 105 -7.29 -16.53 -4.68
N LEU A 106 -7.16 -15.23 -5.01
CA LEU A 106 -8.22 -14.47 -5.67
C LEU A 106 -8.52 -15.05 -7.06
N VAL A 107 -7.48 -15.38 -7.83
CA VAL A 107 -7.62 -16.03 -9.14
C VAL A 107 -8.31 -17.38 -9.00
N ALA A 108 -7.87 -18.22 -8.06
CA ALA A 108 -8.45 -19.55 -7.84
C ALA A 108 -9.95 -19.50 -7.51
N ARG A 109 -10.39 -18.51 -6.73
CA ARG A 109 -11.79 -18.36 -6.31
C ARG A 109 -12.69 -17.73 -7.37
N ASN A 110 -12.15 -16.87 -8.23
CA ASN A 110 -12.93 -16.09 -9.20
C ASN A 110 -12.75 -16.57 -10.65
N ARG A 111 -11.98 -17.64 -10.87
CA ARG A 111 -11.89 -18.28 -12.18
C ARG A 111 -13.30 -18.72 -12.59
N SER A 112 -13.75 -18.28 -13.76
CA SER A 112 -15.02 -18.75 -14.32
C SER A 112 -14.96 -20.27 -14.45
N ARG A 113 -16.00 -20.95 -13.97
CA ARG A 113 -16.24 -22.34 -14.36
C ARG A 113 -16.61 -22.29 -15.83
N THR A 114 -15.75 -22.85 -16.68
CA THR A 114 -16.04 -22.97 -18.11
C THR A 114 -17.36 -23.74 -18.27
N PRO A 115 -18.24 -23.40 -19.25
CA PRO A 115 -19.51 -24.11 -19.45
C PRO A 115 -19.40 -25.63 -19.63
N ASP A 116 -18.22 -26.12 -19.99
CA ASP A 116 -17.89 -27.54 -20.21
C ASP A 116 -18.06 -28.41 -18.94
N ASP A 117 -17.91 -27.83 -17.74
CA ASP A 117 -18.10 -28.55 -16.47
C ASP A 117 -19.58 -28.91 -16.18
N ARG A 118 -20.54 -28.45 -17.00
CA ARG A 118 -21.99 -28.70 -16.81
C ARG A 118 -22.52 -29.91 -17.56
N GLU A 119 -21.78 -30.47 -18.51
CA GLU A 119 -22.25 -31.60 -19.33
C GLU A 119 -21.88 -32.98 -18.76
N GLU A 120 -20.94 -33.06 -17.80
CA GLU A 120 -20.53 -34.35 -17.19
C GLU A 120 -21.40 -34.81 -15.99
N SER A 121 -22.46 -34.09 -15.64
CA SER A 121 -23.32 -34.43 -14.48
C SER A 121 -24.74 -34.91 -14.87
N ARG A 122 -24.93 -35.50 -16.06
CA ARG A 122 -26.23 -36.05 -16.48
C ARG A 122 -26.25 -37.57 -16.58
#